data_AF-A0A2D5HPV9-F1
#
_entry.id   AF-A0A2D5HPV9-F1
#
_cell.length_a   1.000
_cell.length_b   1.000
_cell.length_c   1.000
_cell.angle_alpha   90.00
_cell.angle_beta   90.00
_cell.angle_gamma   90.00
#
_symmetry.space_group_name_H-M   'P 1'
#
loop_
_entity.id
_entity.type
_entity.pdbx_description
1 polymer ?
#
loop_
_entity_poly.entity_id
_entity_poly.type
_entity_poly.pdbx_seq_one_letter_code
_entity_poly.pdbx_strand_id
1 'polypeptide(L)'
;MLKSNLFKLKKNKRYNYTPRYYKGKEKGNIYDFDSKFSKYRETYNKNDFGQQWKEVRIQMRNRKNKSFSLRLLLIILSLILVSFYILDFDLSIFIQ
;
A
#
# COMPACT_ATOMS: atom_id res chain seq x y z
N MET A 1 4.41 -18.60 8.99
CA MET A 1 4.37 -18.49 10.47
C MET A 1 5.75 -18.88 10.97
N LEU A 2 6.56 -18.11 11.70
CA LEU A 2 6.37 -16.95 12.57
C LEU A 2 7.13 -15.72 12.02
N LYS A 3 6.45 -14.57 11.92
CA LYS A 3 7.06 -13.31 11.47
C LYS A 3 7.01 -12.26 12.58
N SER A 4 7.35 -12.65 13.79
CA SER A 4 7.43 -11.73 14.93
C SER A 4 8.89 -11.50 15.28
N ASN A 5 9.36 -10.28 15.04
CA ASN A 5 10.66 -9.83 15.54
C ASN A 5 10.51 -9.50 17.04
N LEU A 6 11.09 -10.32 17.91
CA LEU A 6 10.98 -10.18 19.38
C LEU A 6 11.60 -8.88 19.90
N PHE A 7 12.53 -8.27 19.15
CA PHE A 7 13.22 -7.04 19.54
C PHE A 7 12.64 -5.77 18.91
N LYS A 8 11.41 -5.84 18.41
CA LYS A 8 10.82 -4.68 17.76
C LYS A 8 10.47 -3.61 18.79
N LEU A 9 11.23 -2.51 18.79
CA LEU A 9 10.92 -1.33 19.57
C LEU A 9 9.53 -0.79 19.24
N LYS A 10 8.83 -0.37 20.29
CA LYS A 10 7.52 0.29 20.16
C LYS A 10 7.70 1.62 19.44
N LYS A 11 6.83 1.90 18.47
CA LYS A 11 6.83 3.18 17.78
C LYS A 11 6.27 4.28 18.68
N ASN A 12 6.80 5.49 18.52
CA ASN A 12 6.29 6.68 19.20
C ASN A 12 4.79 6.87 18.90
N LYS A 13 4.00 7.12 19.94
CA LYS A 13 2.59 7.47 19.80
C LYS A 13 2.49 8.94 19.39
N ARG A 14 1.79 9.23 18.30
CA ARG A 14 1.50 10.61 17.88
C ARG A 14 0.21 11.07 18.56
N TYR A 15 0.24 12.25 19.17
CA TYR A 15 -0.94 12.89 19.73
C TYR A 15 -1.68 13.67 18.63
N ASN A 16 -3.00 13.59 18.64
CA ASN A 16 -3.86 14.34 17.72
C ASN A 16 -4.50 15.52 18.49
N TYR A 17 -4.00 16.73 18.25
CA TYR A 17 -4.49 17.93 18.91
C TYR A 17 -5.61 18.61 18.12
N THR A 18 -6.65 19.05 18.82
CA THR A 18 -7.74 19.85 18.26
C THR A 18 -7.73 21.24 18.90
N PRO A 19 -7.52 22.32 18.13
CA PRO A 19 -7.65 23.66 18.65
C PRO A 19 -9.04 23.90 19.27
N ARG A 20 -9.10 24.70 20.34
CA ARG A 20 -10.32 24.92 21.13
C ARG A 20 -11.55 25.31 20.30
N TYR A 21 -11.35 26.17 19.29
CA TYR A 21 -12.44 26.68 18.44
C TYR A 21 -12.57 25.95 17.09
N TYR A 22 -11.74 24.92 16.86
CA TYR A 22 -11.72 24.22 15.58
C TYR A 22 -12.69 23.04 15.59
N LYS A 23 -13.77 23.16 14.82
CA LYS A 23 -14.78 22.10 14.59
C LYS A 23 -14.32 21.10 13.53
N GLY A 24 -13.06 20.65 13.59
CA GLY A 24 -12.47 19.85 12.52
C GLY A 24 -12.53 18.34 12.69
N LYS A 25 -12.94 17.84 13.87
CA LYS A 25 -13.33 16.43 14.02
C LYS A 25 -14.80 16.33 13.63
N GLU A 26 -15.06 15.64 12.53
CA GLU A 26 -16.43 15.31 12.18
C GLU A 26 -17.01 14.46 13.30
N LYS A 27 -18.18 14.87 13.81
CA LYS A 27 -18.98 13.99 14.66
C LYS A 27 -19.45 12.86 13.74
N GLY A 28 -18.69 11.76 13.71
CA GLY A 28 -19.12 10.53 13.03
C GLY A 28 -20.48 10.08 13.53
N ASN A 29 -21.03 9.02 12.93
CA ASN A 29 -22.41 8.55 13.15
C ASN A 29 -22.86 8.69 14.62
N ILE A 30 -24.01 9.36 14.81
CA ILE A 30 -24.59 9.71 16.12
C ILE A 30 -25.08 8.43 16.83
N TYR A 31 -25.45 7.43 16.06
CA TYR A 31 -25.95 6.13 16.53
C TYR A 31 -24.85 5.09 16.76
N ASP A 32 -23.59 5.49 16.63
CA ASP A 32 -22.47 4.57 16.82
C ASP A 32 -22.13 4.45 18.31
N PHE A 33 -22.49 3.30 18.89
CA PHE A 33 -22.29 2.98 20.30
C PHE A 33 -20.85 2.52 20.56
N ASP A 34 -19.91 3.45 20.46
CA ASP A 34 -18.51 3.18 20.78
C ASP A 34 -18.01 4.09 21.92
N SER A 35 -16.98 3.66 22.65
CA SER A 35 -16.44 4.44 23.77
C SER A 35 -15.91 5.80 23.29
N LYS A 36 -16.00 6.83 24.14
CA LYS A 36 -15.44 8.16 23.79
C LYS A 36 -13.96 8.05 23.42
N PHE A 37 -13.21 7.16 24.06
CA PHE A 37 -11.77 7.00 23.84
C PHE A 37 -11.44 6.27 22.53
N SER A 38 -12.20 5.25 22.15
CA SER A 38 -12.03 4.52 20.89
C SER A 38 -12.40 5.42 19.70
N LYS A 39 -13.53 6.11 19.77
CA LYS A 39 -14.01 6.99 18.69
C LYS A 39 -12.99 8.05 18.27
N TYR A 40 -12.33 8.69 19.24
CA TYR A 40 -11.33 9.74 18.96
C TYR A 40 -9.91 9.22 18.72
N ARG A 41 -9.68 7.90 18.83
CA ARG A 41 -8.36 7.30 18.58
C ARG A 41 -8.02 7.26 17.10
N GLU A 42 -9.00 6.97 16.26
CA GLU A 42 -8.83 6.86 14.81
C GLU A 42 -9.25 8.13 14.07
N THR A 43 -10.16 8.92 14.65
CA THR A 43 -10.62 10.18 14.03
C THR A 43 -9.54 11.26 14.12
N TYR A 44 -8.96 11.62 12.97
CA TYR A 44 -8.05 12.75 12.82
C TYR A 44 -8.77 14.02 12.35
N ASN A 45 -8.13 15.17 12.55
CA ASN A 45 -8.67 16.43 12.07
C ASN A 45 -8.50 16.58 10.56
N LYS A 46 -9.41 17.32 9.90
CA LYS A 46 -9.23 17.71 8.50
C LYS A 46 -7.92 18.47 8.20
N ASN A 47 -7.36 19.16 9.19
CA ASN A 47 -6.07 19.86 9.05
C ASN A 47 -4.83 18.97 9.28
N ASP A 48 -4.98 17.70 9.65
CA ASP A 48 -3.84 16.78 9.84
C ASP A 48 -3.47 16.08 8.52
N PHE A 49 -2.80 16.83 7.64
CA PHE A 49 -2.29 16.30 6.37
C PHE A 49 -1.32 15.12 6.59
N GLY A 50 -0.55 15.10 7.68
CA GLY A 50 0.38 14.01 7.95
C GLY A 50 -0.29 12.64 8.07
N GLN A 51 -1.47 12.57 8.71
CA GLN A 51 -2.25 11.33 8.76
C GLN A 51 -2.90 11.00 7.44
N GLN A 52 -3.48 12.00 6.75
CA GLN A 52 -4.10 11.81 5.44
C GLN A 52 -3.11 11.19 4.44
N TRP A 53 -1.90 11.74 4.36
CA TRP A 53 -0.86 11.22 3.48
C TRP A 53 -0.41 9.82 3.89
N LYS A 54 -0.35 9.53 5.18
CA LYS A 54 -0.03 8.18 5.67
C LYS A 54 -1.12 7.17 5.30
N GLU A 55 -2.38 7.55 5.46
CA GLU A 55 -3.52 6.71 5.12
C GLU A 55 -3.57 6.44 3.62
N VAL A 56 -3.47 7.49 2.79
CA VAL A 56 -3.36 7.35 1.34
C VAL A 56 -2.18 6.45 0.97
N ARG A 57 -0.99 6.62 1.57
CA ARG A 57 0.15 5.70 1.31
C ARG A 57 -0.13 4.25 1.69
N ILE A 58 -0.93 4.00 2.73
CA ILE A 58 -1.32 2.65 3.13
C ILE A 58 -2.33 2.08 2.14
N GLN A 59 -3.34 2.86 1.74
CA GLN A 59 -4.32 2.47 0.73
C GLN A 59 -3.66 2.20 -0.65
N MET A 60 -2.69 3.04 -1.03
CA MET A 60 -1.90 2.88 -2.25
C MET A 60 -0.96 1.67 -2.22
N ARG A 61 -0.66 1.09 -1.04
CA ARG A 61 0.08 -0.18 -0.93
C ARG A 61 -0.79 -1.38 -1.29
N ASN A 62 -1.41 -1.33 -2.47
CA ASN A 62 -2.06 -2.48 -3.07
C ASN A 62 -1.00 -3.43 -3.62
N ARG A 63 -0.57 -4.40 -2.81
CA ARG A 63 0.23 -5.56 -3.26
C ARG A 63 -0.55 -6.51 -4.18
N LYS A 64 -1.82 -6.19 -4.46
CA LYS A 64 -2.74 -7.01 -5.24
C LYS A 64 -2.38 -7.06 -6.73
N ASN A 65 -1.67 -6.05 -7.25
CA ASN A 65 -1.26 -5.97 -8.66
C ASN A 65 0.14 -6.57 -8.92
N LYS A 66 0.57 -7.54 -8.12
CA LYS A 66 1.83 -8.28 -8.36
C LYS A 66 1.65 -9.48 -9.30
N SER A 67 0.52 -9.57 -10.00
CA SER A 67 0.28 -10.61 -11.00
C SER A 67 0.71 -10.11 -12.37
N PHE A 68 1.55 -10.88 -13.07
CA PHE A 68 1.79 -10.65 -14.49
C PHE A 68 0.50 -10.98 -15.26
N SER A 69 0.10 -10.09 -16.17
CA SER A 69 -1.00 -10.38 -17.07
C SER A 69 -0.53 -11.32 -18.18
N LEU A 70 -1.37 -12.28 -18.60
CA LEU A 70 -1.05 -13.17 -19.71
C LEU A 70 -0.71 -12.40 -21.00
N ARG A 71 -1.39 -11.27 -21.24
CA ARG A 71 -1.11 -10.38 -22.38
C ARG A 71 0.32 -9.85 -22.38
N LEU A 72 0.81 -9.37 -21.23
CA LEU A 72 2.19 -8.87 -21.10
C LEU A 72 3.19 -9.99 -21.37
N LEU A 73 2.95 -11.19 -20.84
CA LEU A 73 3.81 -12.36 -21.08
C LEU A 73 3.87 -12.72 -22.56
N LEU A 74 2.72 -12.73 -23.25
CA LEU A 74 2.66 -12.98 -24.70
C LEU A 74 3.41 -11.93 -25.51
N ILE A 75 3.31 -10.65 -25.15
CA ILE A 75 4.05 -9.56 -25.81
C ILE A 75 5.57 -9.76 -25.64
N ILE A 76 6.03 -10.05 -24.41
CA ILE A 76 7.45 -10.30 -24.15
C ILE A 76 7.96 -11.51 -24.94
N LEU A 77 7.21 -12.62 -24.93
CA LEU A 77 7.57 -13.83 -25.67
C LEU A 77 7.66 -13.55 -27.18
N SER A 78 6.69 -12.81 -27.73
CA SER A 78 6.69 -12.42 -29.14
C SER A 78 7.91 -11.56 -29.48
N LEU A 79 8.28 -10.59 -28.63
CA LEU A 79 9.45 -9.75 -28.86
C LEU A 79 10.74 -10.57 -28.85
N ILE A 80 10.89 -11.51 -27.92
CA ILE A 80 12.08 -12.38 -27.83
C ILE A 80 12.21 -13.23 -29.11
N LEU A 81 11.11 -13.83 -29.58
CA LEU A 81 11.11 -14.63 -30.80
C LEU A 81 11.50 -13.81 -32.04
N VAL A 82 10.95 -12.59 -32.17
CA VAL A 82 11.29 -11.70 -33.29
C VAL A 82 12.77 -11.27 -33.22
N SER A 83 13.27 -10.94 -32.03
CA SER A 83 14.68 -10.61 -31.85
C SER A 83 15.60 -11.78 -32.19
N PHE A 84 15.24 -13.01 -31.82
CA PHE A 84 16.03 -14.20 -32.17
C PHE A 84 16.03 -14.46 -33.68
N TYR A 85 14.90 -14.21 -34.35
CA TYR A 85 14.81 -14.34 -35.80
C TYR A 85 15.68 -13.32 -36.55
N ILE A 86 15.68 -12.06 -36.14
CA ILE A 86 16.48 -10.99 -36.79
C ILE A 86 17.99 -11.24 -36.63
N LEU A 87 18.40 -11.83 -35.51
CA LEU A 87 19.80 -12.04 -35.16
C LEU A 87 20.35 -13.40 -35.63
N ASP A 88 19.55 -14.23 -36.29
CA ASP A 88 19.88 -15.63 -36.62
C ASP A 88 20.47 -16.37 -35.41
N PHE A 89 19.83 -16.22 -34.24
CA PHE A 89 20.37 -16.72 -32.98
C PHE A 89 20.27 -18.24 -32.88
N ASP A 90 21.41 -18.93 -32.75
CA ASP A 90 21.47 -20.39 -32.66
C ASP A 90 21.06 -20.90 -31.27
N LEU A 91 19.92 -21.59 -31.19
CA LEU A 91 19.40 -22.21 -29.97
C LEU A 91 20.11 -23.52 -29.59
N SER A 92 20.88 -24.10 -30.51
CA SER A 92 21.59 -25.37 -30.31
C SER A 92 22.71 -25.25 -29.27
N ILE A 93 23.19 -24.03 -29.02
CA ILE A 93 24.23 -23.70 -28.03
C ILE A 93 23.86 -24.12 -26.60
N PHE A 94 22.57 -24.33 -26.30
CA PHE A 94 22.10 -24.73 -24.97
C PHE A 94 22.00 -26.25 -24.77
N ILE A 95 22.15 -27.05 -25.83
CA ILE A 95 22.01 -28.52 -25.80
C ILE A 95 23.39 -29.21 -25.86
N GLN A 96 24.45 -28.46 -26.15
CA GLN A 96 25.83 -28.93 -26.19
C GLN A 96 26.46 -29.05 -24.80
#